data_AF-A0A9E3W6R2-F1
#
_entry.id   AF-A0A9E3W6R2-F1
#
_cell.length_a   1.000
_cell.length_b   1.000
_cell.length_c   1.000
_cell.angle_alpha   90.00
_cell.angle_beta   90.00
_cell.angle_gamma   90.00
#
_symmetry.space_group_name_H-M   'P 1'
#
loop_
_entity.id
_entity.type
_entity.pdbx_description
1 polymer ?
#
loop_
_entity_poly.entity_id
_entity_poly.type
_entity_poly.pdbx_seq_one_letter_code
_entity_poly.pdbx_strand_id
1 'polypeptide(L)' 'ARELRLPASGIVLRYPALRVFHANGTPREVVRPAVPVDIVAPSGGPGDPILYQALKLLEAV' A
#
# COMPACT_ATOMS: atom_id res chain seq x y z
N ALA A 1 -8.52 14.21 -0.23
CA ALA A 1 -7.26 14.95 0.01
C ALA A 1 -7.56 16.44 -0.07
N ARG A 2 -6.82 17.30 0.66
CA ARG A 2 -6.92 18.76 0.49
C ARG A 2 -5.82 19.24 -0.44
N GLU A 3 -6.07 20.38 -1.08
CA GLU A 3 -5.13 21.02 -1.98
C GLU A 3 -4.96 22.49 -1.58
N LEU A 4 -3.73 22.99 -1.63
CA LEU A 4 -3.39 24.40 -1.45
C LEU A 4 -2.51 24.84 -2.61
N ARG A 5 -2.94 25.87 -3.34
CA ARG A 5 -2.11 26.49 -4.39
C ARG A 5 -1.29 27.62 -3.79
N LEU A 6 0.03 27.58 -4.00
CA LEU A 6 0.93 28.61 -3.52
C LEU A 6 0.80 29.88 -4.38
N PRO A 7 0.71 31.07 -3.77
CA PRO A 7 0.75 32.32 -4.51
C PRO A 7 2.05 32.45 -5.32
N ALA A 8 1.97 33.13 -6.47
CA ALA A 8 3.10 33.49 -7.34
C ALA A 8 3.88 32.35 -8.04
N SER A 9 3.82 31.10 -7.58
CA SER A 9 4.52 29.97 -8.23
C SER A 9 3.61 29.01 -9.00
N GLY A 10 2.31 28.98 -8.68
CA GLY A 10 1.36 28.04 -9.27
C GLY A 10 1.49 26.59 -8.77
N ILE A 11 2.46 26.32 -7.89
CA ILE A 11 2.67 25.00 -7.27
C ILE A 11 1.44 24.62 -6.44
N VAL A 12 1.03 23.35 -6.51
CA VAL A 12 -0.08 22.79 -5.73
C VAL A 12 0.45 21.79 -4.72
N LEU A 13 0.24 22.09 -3.44
CA LEU A 13 0.50 21.17 -2.34
C LEU A 13 -0.74 20.30 -2.10
N ARG A 14 -0.59 18.98 -2.28
CA ARG A 14 -1.61 17.99 -1.96
C ARG A 14 -1.23 17.26 -0.70
N TYR A 15 -2.12 17.28 0.30
CA TYR A 15 -1.81 16.67 1.60
C TYR A 15 -3.04 16.01 2.23
N PRO A 16 -2.83 14.97 3.06
CA PRO A 16 -3.88 14.42 3.90
C PRO A 16 -4.20 15.42 5.02
N ALA A 17 -5.42 15.96 5.03
CA ALA A 17 -5.85 16.90 6.06
C ALA A 17 -6.42 16.23 7.31
N LEU A 18 -6.71 14.93 7.23
CA LEU A 18 -7.27 14.13 8.31
C LEU A 18 -6.58 12.78 8.32
N ARG A 19 -6.43 12.24 9.54
CA ARG A 19 -5.97 10.86 9.72
C ARG A 19 -7.15 9.91 9.56
N VAL A 20 -6.96 8.85 8.78
CA VAL A 20 -7.97 7.83 8.53
C VAL A 20 -7.58 6.56 9.26
N PHE A 21 -8.56 5.92 9.90
CA PHE A 21 -8.37 4.71 10.68
C PHE A 21 -9.15 3.55 10.06
N HIS A 22 -8.60 2.36 10.16
CA HIS A 22 -9.29 1.11 9.83
C HIS A 22 -10.32 0.77 10.92
N ALA A 23 -11.19 -0.20 10.66
CA ALA A 23 -12.23 -0.63 11.62
C ALA A 23 -11.65 -1.09 12.98
N ASN A 24 -10.40 -1.54 13.00
CA ASN A 24 -9.67 -1.92 14.21
C ASN A 24 -8.95 -0.75 14.92
N GLY A 25 -9.18 0.49 14.49
CA GLY A 25 -8.53 1.68 15.04
C GLY A 25 -7.08 1.89 14.62
N THR A 26 -6.52 1.04 13.75
CA THR A 26 -5.15 1.22 13.23
C THR A 26 -5.12 2.37 12.21
N PRO A 27 -4.16 3.31 12.30
CA PRO A 27 -4.00 4.33 11.27
C PRO A 27 -3.69 3.74 9.90
N ARG A 28 -4.26 4.32 8.84
CA ARG A 28 -4.04 3.86 7.45
C ARG A 28 -2.56 3.82 7.07
N GLU A 29 -1.76 4.78 7.56
CA GLU A 29 -0.37 4.96 7.14
C GLU A 29 0.57 3.86 7.66
N VAL A 30 0.17 3.14 8.71
CA VAL A 30 1.01 2.11 9.34
C VAL A 30 0.63 0.69 8.94
N VAL A 31 -0.43 0.52 8.14
CA VAL A 31 -0.86 -0.81 7.69
C VAL A 31 0.27 -1.48 6.89
N ARG A 32 0.44 -2.77 7.14
CA ARG A 32 1.35 -3.66 6.45
C ARG A 32 0.57 -4.84 5.88
N PRO A 33 0.98 -5.41 4.73
CA PRO A 33 0.41 -6.66 4.24
C PRO A 33 0.54 -7.76 5.28
N ALA A 34 -0.45 -8.65 5.35
CA ALA A 34 -0.38 -9.82 6.22
C ALA A 34 0.78 -10.76 5.82
N VAL A 35 1.08 -10.83 4.53
CA VAL A 35 2.22 -11.57 3.99
C VAL A 35 3.15 -10.62 3.25
N PRO A 36 4.39 -10.41 3.73
CA PRO A 36 5.37 -9.63 3.00
C PRO A 36 5.86 -10.42 1.78
N VAL A 37 5.85 -9.78 0.61
CA VAL A 37 6.38 -10.35 -0.64
C VAL A 37 7.51 -9.48 -1.13
N ASP A 38 8.70 -10.06 -1.25
CA ASP A 38 9.81 -9.45 -1.97
C ASP A 38 9.64 -9.74 -3.47
N ILE A 39 9.39 -8.68 -4.24
CA ILE A 39 9.15 -8.77 -5.68
C ILE A 39 10.44 -8.89 -6.51
N VAL A 40 11.60 -8.64 -5.89
CA VAL A 40 12.91 -8.69 -6.55
C VAL A 40 13.62 -10.01 -6.27
N ALA A 41 13.31 -10.66 -5.14
CA ALA A 41 13.80 -12.00 -4.85
C ALA A 41 13.26 -13.03 -5.85
N PRO A 42 14.05 -14.09 -6.17
CA PRO A 42 13.54 -15.21 -6.94
C PRO A 42 12.30 -15.80 -6.26
N SER A 43 11.15 -15.70 -6.92
CA SER A 43 9.84 -16.15 -6.39
C SER A 43 9.71 -17.67 -6.28
N GLY A 44 10.66 -18.42 -6.88
CA GLY A 44 10.66 -19.89 -6.91
C GLY A 44 9.58 -20.50 -7.80
N GLY A 45 8.86 -19.69 -8.58
CA GLY A 45 7.83 -20.12 -9.52
C GLY A 45 7.70 -19.13 -10.70
N PRO A 46 7.08 -19.55 -11.81
CA PRO A 46 6.84 -18.66 -12.95
C PRO A 46 5.80 -17.59 -12.61
N GLY A 47 5.97 -16.38 -13.16
CA GLY A 47 4.96 -15.33 -13.11
C GLY A 47 5.12 -14.29 -11.99
N ASP A 48 4.02 -13.63 -11.64
CA ASP A 48 3.97 -12.53 -10.67
C ASP A 48 4.19 -13.04 -9.23
N PRO A 49 5.20 -12.54 -8.50
CA PRO A 49 5.51 -12.99 -7.15
C PRO A 49 4.37 -12.80 -6.14
N ILE A 50 3.56 -11.74 -6.28
CA ILE A 50 2.44 -11.46 -5.37
C ILE A 50 1.31 -12.46 -5.61
N LEU A 51 0.95 -12.68 -6.87
CA LEU A 51 -0.10 -13.64 -7.23
C LEU A 51 0.30 -15.06 -6.87
N TYR A 52 1.55 -15.44 -7.13
CA TYR A 52 2.04 -16.77 -6.82
C TYR A 52 2.00 -17.07 -5.31
N GLN A 53 2.40 -16.10 -4.47
CA GLN A 53 2.31 -16.25 -3.01
C GLN A 53 0.84 -16.29 -2.53
N ALA A 54 -0.05 -15.51 -3.15
CA ALA A 54 -1.48 -15.56 -2.82
C ALA A 54 -2.10 -16.93 -3.16
N LEU A 55 -1.79 -17.51 -4.32
CA LEU A 55 -2.26 -18.84 -4.71
C LEU A 55 -1.76 -19.93 -3.75
N LYS A 56 -0.48 -19.89 -3.37
CA LYS A 56 0.08 -20.81 -2.36
C LYS A 56 -0.66 -20.76 -1.03
N LEU A 57 -0.98 -19.56 -0.55
CA LEU A 57 -1.72 -19.39 0.70
C LEU A 57 -3.16 -19.91 0.58
N LEU A 58 -3.79 -19.72 -0.58
CA LEU A 58 -5.15 -20.18 -0.83
C LEU A 58 -5.24 -21.71 -0.90
N GLU A 59 -4.25 -22.37 -1.53
CA GLU A 59 -4.19 -23.83 -1.64
C GLU A 59 -3.83 -24.53 -0.32
N ALA A 60 -3.22 -23.82 0.64
CA ALA A 60 -2.84 -24.36 1.94
C ALA A 60 -3.99 -24.41 2.97
N VAL A 61 -5.19 -23.92 2.61
CA VAL A 61 -6.40 -23.85 3.45
C VAL A 61 -7.34 -25.01 3.17
#